data_AF-A0A4V2HF82-F1
#
_entry.id   AF-A0A4V2HF82-F1
#
_cell.length_a   1.000
_cell.length_b   1.000
_cell.length_c   1.000
_cell.angle_alpha   90.00
_cell.angle_beta   90.00
_cell.angle_gamma   90.00
#
_symmetry.space_group_name_H-M   'P 1'
#
loop_
_entity.id
_entity.type
_entity.pdbx_description
1 polymer ?
#
loop_
_entity_poly.entity_id
_entity_poly.type
_entity_poly.pdbx_seq_one_letter_code
_entity_poly.pdbx_strand_id
1 'polypeptide(L)'
;MPARTTAASSDATPAGAEPQAIDAPLSIAATFLVLNVKDTPQAHAAVRATLGATGDLIKTITSRDLSRGFTCNVGIGSRVWETLTGLSKPRELHARVGLISTT
;
A
#
# COMPACT_ATOMS: atom_id res chain seq x y z
N MET A 1 41.83 -14.39 13.57
CA MET A 1 40.41 -14.52 13.96
C MET A 1 39.66 -13.33 13.35
N PRO A 2 38.54 -13.54 12.64
CA PRO A 2 38.41 -13.16 11.22
C PRO A 2 37.89 -11.74 10.96
N ALA A 3 38.15 -11.28 9.73
CA ALA A 3 37.53 -10.11 9.13
C ALA A 3 36.00 -10.23 9.16
N ARG A 4 35.35 -9.21 9.71
CA ARG A 4 33.89 -9.08 9.71
C ARG A 4 33.45 -8.68 8.30
N THR A 5 33.04 -9.64 7.49
CA THR A 5 32.29 -9.39 6.26
C THR A 5 30.96 -8.74 6.66
N THR A 6 30.85 -7.43 6.48
CA THR A 6 29.58 -6.71 6.49
C THR A 6 28.79 -7.17 5.27
N ALA A 7 27.80 -8.04 5.49
CA ALA A 7 26.74 -8.25 4.52
C ALA A 7 26.00 -6.92 4.37
N ALA A 8 26.13 -6.29 3.20
CA ALA A 8 25.30 -5.16 2.84
C ALA A 8 23.85 -5.64 2.81
N SER A 9 23.08 -5.27 3.83
CA SER A 9 21.62 -5.34 3.78
C SER A 9 21.20 -4.31 2.74
N SER A 10 20.93 -4.75 1.52
CA SER A 10 20.34 -3.90 0.48
C SER A 10 18.88 -3.61 0.84
N ASP A 11 18.69 -2.78 1.86
CA ASP A 11 17.45 -2.07 2.12
C ASP A 11 17.46 -0.81 1.24
N ALA A 12 17.43 -1.02 -0.07
CA ALA A 12 17.31 0.07 -1.00
C ALA A 12 15.85 0.52 -1.02
N THR A 13 15.46 1.32 -0.03
CA THR A 13 14.36 2.26 -0.24
C THR A 13 14.77 3.08 -1.47
N PRO A 14 14.00 3.08 -2.58
CA PRO A 14 14.36 3.87 -3.75
C PRO A 14 14.52 5.31 -3.29
N ALA A 15 15.69 5.91 -3.54
CA ALA A 15 15.96 7.29 -3.17
C ALA A 15 14.91 8.20 -3.86
N GLY A 16 13.87 8.60 -3.13
CA GLY A 16 12.71 9.33 -3.65
C GLY A 16 11.33 8.74 -3.34
N ALA A 17 11.23 7.57 -2.70
CA ALA A 17 9.94 7.05 -2.23
C ALA A 17 9.51 7.74 -0.93
N GLU A 18 8.54 8.64 -1.01
CA GLU A 18 7.87 9.21 0.17
C GLU A 18 6.87 8.19 0.73
N PRO A 19 6.96 7.80 2.01
CA PRO A 19 6.00 6.87 2.60
C PRO A 19 4.61 7.52 2.66
N GLN A 20 3.56 6.69 2.53
CA GLN A 20 2.21 7.13 2.89
C GLN A 20 2.17 7.45 4.40
N ALA A 21 1.22 8.30 4.80
CA ALA A 21 1.08 8.76 6.18
C ALA A 21 0.54 7.67 7.12
N ILE A 22 1.35 6.65 7.37
CA ILE A 22 1.04 5.49 8.23
C ILE A 22 1.14 5.84 9.71
N ASP A 23 1.91 6.86 10.05
CA ASP A 23 2.20 7.38 11.39
C ASP A 23 1.41 8.66 11.71
N ALA A 24 0.41 9.00 10.88
CA ALA A 24 -0.45 10.15 11.10
C ALA A 24 -1.16 10.04 12.47
N PRO A 25 -1.39 11.18 13.17
CA PRO A 25 -2.16 11.19 14.40
C PRO A 25 -3.55 10.57 14.24
N LEU A 26 -4.09 10.05 15.35
CA LEU A 26 -5.43 9.46 15.37
C LEU A 26 -6.48 10.46 14.88
N SER A 27 -7.23 10.09 13.84
CA SER A 27 -8.33 10.90 13.33
C SER A 27 -9.61 10.69 14.16
N ILE A 28 -10.45 11.73 14.20
CA ILE A 28 -11.79 11.65 14.82
C ILE A 28 -12.77 10.79 14.04
N ALA A 29 -12.44 10.43 12.80
CA ALA A 29 -13.25 9.63 11.90
C ALA A 29 -12.35 8.86 10.92
N ALA A 30 -12.73 7.62 10.60
CA ALA A 30 -12.02 6.76 9.66
C ALA A 30 -13.02 5.90 8.87
N THR A 31 -12.71 5.66 7.59
CA THR A 31 -13.46 4.76 6.72
C THR A 31 -12.53 3.68 6.20
N PHE A 32 -12.94 2.42 6.33
CA PHE A 32 -12.19 1.28 5.81
C PHE A 32 -12.94 0.69 4.61
N LEU A 33 -12.31 0.73 3.44
CA LEU A 33 -12.86 0.21 2.20
C LEU A 33 -12.06 -1.00 1.73
N VAL A 34 -12.73 -2.15 1.61
CA VAL A 34 -12.13 -3.39 1.08
C VAL A 34 -12.86 -3.78 -0.19
N LEU A 35 -12.12 -3.95 -1.28
CA LEU A 35 -12.67 -4.23 -2.60
C LEU A 35 -12.06 -5.51 -3.18
N ASN A 36 -12.89 -6.28 -3.90
CA ASN A 36 -12.42 -7.38 -4.72
C ASN A 36 -12.18 -6.90 -6.15
N VAL A 37 -10.97 -7.10 -6.64
CA VAL A 37 -10.62 -6.81 -8.03
C VAL A 37 -10.97 -8.01 -8.90
N LYS A 38 -11.76 -7.78 -9.96
CA LYS A 38 -12.04 -8.80 -10.99
C LYS A 38 -10.77 -9.09 -11.79
N ASP A 39 -10.56 -10.35 -12.15
CA ASP A 39 -9.38 -10.78 -12.92
C ASP A 39 -9.54 -10.49 -14.42
N THR A 40 -9.74 -9.21 -14.76
CA THR A 40 -9.85 -8.74 -16.14
C THR A 40 -8.86 -7.61 -16.41
N PRO A 41 -8.31 -7.51 -17.64
CA PRO A 41 -7.38 -6.43 -17.98
C PRO A 41 -7.96 -5.03 -17.74
N GLN A 42 -9.25 -4.84 -18.02
CA GLN A 42 -9.97 -3.58 -17.82
C GLN A 42 -10.07 -3.22 -16.34
N ALA A 43 -10.37 -4.19 -15.46
CA ALA A 43 -10.41 -3.96 -14.02
C ALA A 43 -9.02 -3.61 -13.48
N HIS A 44 -7.97 -4.31 -13.92
CA HIS A 44 -6.60 -3.99 -13.54
C HIS A 44 -6.16 -2.60 -14.01
N ALA A 45 -6.54 -2.20 -15.23
CA ALA A 45 -6.27 -0.87 -15.76
C ALA A 45 -6.99 0.22 -14.96
N ALA A 46 -8.27 0.02 -14.64
CA ALA A 46 -9.04 0.94 -13.81
C ALA A 46 -8.43 1.11 -12.42
N VAL A 47 -8.05 -0.01 -11.77
CA VAL A 47 -7.39 0.02 -10.46
C VAL A 47 -6.08 0.79 -10.55
N ARG A 48 -5.20 0.50 -11.52
CA ARG A 48 -3.94 1.25 -11.68
C ARG A 48 -4.17 2.75 -11.88
N ALA A 49 -5.16 3.13 -12.68
CA ALA A 49 -5.51 4.53 -12.90
C ALA A 49 -5.98 5.21 -11.59
N THR A 50 -6.84 4.54 -10.81
CA THR A 50 -7.31 5.05 -9.51
C THR A 50 -6.16 5.17 -8.50
N LEU A 51 -5.29 4.17 -8.42
CA LEU A 51 -4.12 4.20 -7.54
C LEU A 51 -3.18 5.36 -7.92
N GLY A 52 -2.92 5.55 -9.22
CA GLY A 52 -2.12 6.66 -9.73
C GLY A 52 -2.71 8.05 -9.42
N ALA A 53 -4.04 8.17 -9.37
CA ALA A 53 -4.73 9.42 -9.07
C ALA A 53 -4.93 9.69 -7.57
N THR A 54 -4.54 8.77 -6.67
CA THR A 54 -4.86 8.87 -5.24
C THR A 54 -4.23 10.11 -4.58
N GLY A 55 -3.00 10.48 -4.97
CA GLY A 55 -2.35 11.71 -4.48
C GLY A 55 -3.11 12.98 -4.84
N ASP A 56 -3.60 13.07 -6.07
CA ASP A 56 -4.42 14.21 -6.53
C ASP A 56 -5.77 14.27 -5.83
N LEU A 57 -6.38 13.12 -5.54
CA LEU A 57 -7.62 13.04 -4.77
C LEU A 57 -7.42 13.54 -3.34
N ILE A 58 -6.35 13.10 -2.66
CA ILE A 58 -5.98 13.59 -1.31
C ILE A 58 -5.81 15.12 -1.34
N LYS A 59 -5.01 15.64 -2.29
CA LYS A 59 -4.76 17.07 -2.45
C LYS A 59 -6.04 17.88 -2.71
N THR A 60 -6.95 17.33 -3.52
CA THR A 60 -8.23 17.97 -3.84
C THR A 60 -9.14 18.08 -2.61
N ILE A 61 -9.04 17.15 -1.67
CA ILE A 61 -9.80 17.19 -0.42
C ILE A 61 -9.14 18.12 0.60
N THR A 62 -7.82 17.99 0.82
CA THR A 62 -7.08 18.81 1.79
C THR A 62 -7.04 20.29 1.42
N SER A 63 -7.07 20.63 0.14
CA SER A 63 -7.11 22.04 -0.31
C SER A 63 -8.42 22.76 0.04
N ARG A 64 -9.51 22.03 0.32
CA ARG A 64 -10.81 22.62 0.68
C ARG A 64 -10.91 22.98 2.16
N ASP A 65 -10.15 22.31 3.01
CA ASP A 65 -10.11 22.57 4.45
C ASP A 65 -8.72 22.25 5.00
N LEU A 66 -7.87 23.27 5.04
CA LEU A 66 -6.49 23.17 5.54
C LEU A 66 -6.42 22.86 7.05
N SER A 67 -7.54 22.99 7.79
CA SER A 67 -7.59 22.75 9.23
C SER A 67 -7.85 21.29 9.59
N ARG A 68 -8.32 20.48 8.63
CA ARG A 68 -8.63 19.07 8.83
C ARG A 68 -7.68 18.20 8.02
N GLY A 69 -6.82 17.46 8.73
CA GLY A 69 -5.95 16.46 8.12
C GLY A 69 -6.80 15.38 7.42
N PHE A 70 -6.53 15.14 6.14
CA PHE A 70 -7.08 14.02 5.38
C PHE A 70 -5.93 13.16 4.87
N THR A 71 -5.94 11.89 5.27
CA THR A 71 -4.98 10.88 4.81
C THR A 71 -5.75 9.73 4.18
N CYS A 72 -5.14 9.11 3.16
CA CYS A 72 -5.69 7.93 2.52
C CYS A 72 -4.53 6.99 2.21
N ASN A 73 -4.54 5.83 2.86
CA ASN A 73 -3.53 4.80 2.69
C ASN A 73 -4.12 3.67 1.84
N VAL A 74 -3.31 3.10 0.94
CA VAL A 74 -3.74 2.05 0.03
C VAL A 74 -2.95 0.78 0.28
N GLY A 75 -3.65 -0.28 0.67
CA GLY A 75 -3.10 -1.64 0.72
C GLY A 75 -3.44 -2.44 -0.54
N ILE A 76 -2.48 -3.19 -1.07
CA ILE A 76 -2.67 -4.11 -2.19
C ILE A 76 -2.47 -5.55 -1.70
N GLY A 77 -3.48 -6.40 -1.87
CA GLY A 77 -3.42 -7.79 -1.45
C GLY A 77 -2.47 -8.65 -2.30
N SER A 78 -1.94 -9.71 -1.70
CA SER A 78 -0.99 -10.64 -2.33
C SER A 78 -1.49 -11.22 -3.67
N ARG A 79 -2.80 -11.51 -3.77
CA ARG A 79 -3.42 -12.08 -4.98
C ARG A 79 -3.21 -11.23 -6.23
N VAL A 80 -3.26 -9.90 -6.10
CA VAL A 80 -3.27 -8.97 -7.24
C VAL A 80 -1.99 -8.13 -7.35
N TRP A 81 -1.05 -8.29 -6.41
CA TRP A 81 0.18 -7.48 -6.33
C TRP A 81 0.97 -7.45 -7.64
N GLU A 82 1.39 -8.61 -8.13
CA GLU A 82 2.24 -8.72 -9.32
C GLU A 82 1.51 -8.20 -10.56
N THR A 83 0.21 -8.48 -10.68
CA THR A 83 -0.59 -8.05 -11.83
C THR A 83 -0.83 -6.54 -11.88
N LEU A 84 -0.96 -5.89 -10.72
CA LEU A 84 -1.21 -4.45 -10.63
C LEU A 84 0.08 -3.63 -10.66
N THR A 85 1.15 -4.11 -10.04
CA THR A 85 2.40 -3.36 -9.87
C THR A 85 3.47 -3.73 -10.90
N GLY A 86 3.45 -4.96 -11.42
CA GLY A 86 4.56 -5.50 -12.21
C GLY A 86 5.84 -5.77 -11.39
N LEU A 87 5.77 -5.63 -10.07
CA LEU A 87 6.91 -5.80 -9.15
C LEU A 87 6.87 -7.17 -8.48
N SER A 88 8.04 -7.63 -8.04
CA SER A 88 8.13 -8.78 -7.15
C SER A 88 7.39 -8.50 -5.83
N LYS A 89 6.80 -9.55 -5.24
CA LYS A 89 6.10 -9.44 -3.97
C LYS A 89 7.08 -9.11 -2.83
N PRO A 90 6.71 -8.19 -1.91
CA PRO A 90 7.40 -8.04 -0.63
C PRO A 90 7.46 -9.38 0.10
N ARG A 91 8.57 -9.62 0.81
CA ARG A 91 8.90 -10.91 1.44
C ARG A 91 7.79 -11.47 2.33
N GLU A 92 7.08 -10.60 3.04
CA GLU A 92 6.01 -10.98 3.97
C GLU A 92 4.61 -10.81 3.38
N LEU A 93 4.48 -10.45 2.10
CA LEU A 93 3.18 -10.30 1.46
C LEU A 93 2.63 -11.67 1.07
N HIS A 94 1.83 -12.27 1.96
CA HIS A 94 1.14 -13.53 1.73
C HIS A 94 -0.38 -13.39 1.94
N ALA A 95 -1.14 -14.35 1.42
CA ALA A 95 -2.56 -14.44 1.76
C ALA A 95 -2.69 -14.71 3.26
N ARG A 96 -3.69 -14.11 3.90
CA ARG A 96 -4.00 -14.42 5.29
C ARG A 96 -4.52 -15.86 5.35
N VAL A 97 -3.84 -16.73 6.08
CA VAL A 97 -4.34 -18.08 6.37
C VAL A 97 -5.55 -17.98 7.30
N GLY A 98 -6.64 -18.66 6.96
CA GLY A 98 -7.82 -18.72 7.81
C GLY A 98 -7.51 -19.54 9.05
N LEU A 99 -7.72 -18.97 10.24
CA LEU A 99 -7.72 -19.76 11.47
C LEU A 99 -9.02 -20.56 11.48
N ILE A 100 -9.00 -21.79 10.98
CA ILE A 100 -10.13 -22.70 11.15
C ILE A 100 -10.13 -23.16 12.61
N SER A 101 -11.12 -22.70 13.38
CA SER A 101 -11.41 -23.29 14.68
C SER A 101 -12.16 -24.59 14.43
N THR A 102 -11.43 -25.71 14.43
CA THR A 102 -12.04 -27.04 14.37
C THR A 102 -12.46 -27.39 15.79
N THR A 103 -13.75 -27.27 16.09
CA THR A 103 -14.41 -27.90 17.24
C THR A 103 -15.24 -29.06 16.74
#